data_AF-A0A3D6EY95-F1
#
_entry.id   AF-A0A3D6EY95-F1
#
_cell.length_a   1.000
_cell.length_b   1.000
_cell.length_c   1.000
_cell.angle_alpha   90.00
_cell.angle_beta   90.00
_cell.angle_gamma   90.00
#
_symmetry.space_group_name_H-M   'P 1'
#
loop_
_entity.id
_entity.type
_entity.pdbx_description
1 polymer ?
#
loop_
_entity_poly.entity_id
_entity_poly.type
_entity_poly.pdbx_seq_one_letter_code
_entity_poly.pdbx_strand_id
1 'polypeptide(L)'
;MLTVLAALLGGVWFGAYQAWWNLPAMWIQVLVFLFVAMLIIGVNLLRIRKSQPQIFVQFYLLSIALKMLAGLAFIFFLIWDNPVQAASTAALFLITYILFTVAEVVYLVRTSPRQ
;
A
#
# COMPACT_ATOMS: atom_id res chain seq x y z
N MET A 1 -2.22 -14.21 1.81
CA MET A 1 -2.20 -12.97 1.00
C MET A 1 -1.35 -11.89 1.66
N LEU A 2 -1.61 -11.51 2.92
CA LEU A 2 -0.66 -10.74 3.73
C LEU A 2 0.74 -11.38 3.75
N THR A 3 0.80 -12.71 3.87
CA THR A 3 2.03 -13.50 3.77
C THR A 3 2.71 -13.43 2.39
N VAL A 4 1.95 -13.35 1.30
CA VAL A 4 2.49 -13.29 -0.07
C VAL A 4 3.04 -11.90 -0.37
N LEU A 5 2.33 -10.84 0.06
CA LEU A 5 2.79 -9.47 -0.10
C LEU A 5 3.96 -9.15 0.84
N ALA A 6 3.93 -9.66 2.08
CA ALA A 6 5.05 -9.58 3.00
C ALA A 6 6.27 -10.38 2.50
N ALA A 7 6.06 -11.51 1.83
CA ALA A 7 7.15 -12.26 1.20
C ALA A 7 7.72 -11.53 -0.02
N LEU A 8 6.88 -10.89 -0.85
CA LEU A 8 7.34 -10.10 -1.98
C LEU A 8 8.14 -8.86 -1.53
N LEU A 9 7.63 -8.11 -0.54
CA LEU A 9 8.32 -6.94 0.00
C LEU A 9 9.52 -7.30 0.86
N GLY A 10 9.41 -8.36 1.67
CA GLY A 10 10.54 -8.92 2.41
C GLY A 10 11.63 -9.41 1.47
N GLY A 11 11.27 -10.00 0.32
CA GLY A 11 12.20 -10.39 -0.73
C GLY A 11 12.88 -9.20 -1.40
N VAL A 12 12.13 -8.13 -1.72
CA VAL A 12 12.70 -6.89 -2.27
C VAL A 12 13.62 -6.20 -1.24
N TRP A 13 13.22 -6.15 0.03
CA TRP A 13 14.01 -5.57 1.12
C TRP A 13 15.27 -6.39 1.41
N PHE A 14 15.16 -7.72 1.48
CA PHE A 14 16.28 -8.63 1.70
C PHE A 14 17.25 -8.62 0.51
N GLY A 15 16.74 -8.60 -0.72
CA GLY A 15 17.54 -8.48 -1.94
C GLY A 15 18.27 -7.15 -2.04
N ALA A 16 17.65 -6.05 -1.58
CA ALA A 16 18.31 -4.75 -1.48
C ALA A 16 19.40 -4.75 -0.39
N TYR A 17 19.15 -5.38 0.77
CA TYR A 17 20.13 -5.49 1.87
C TYR A 17 21.34 -6.35 1.51
N GLN A 18 21.14 -7.45 0.77
CA GLN A 18 22.23 -8.28 0.22
C GLN A 18 22.90 -7.68 -1.03
N ALA A 19 22.53 -6.46 -1.44
CA ALA A 19 23.04 -5.79 -2.64
C ALA A 19 22.86 -6.59 -3.94
N TRP A 20 21.87 -7.49 -3.99
CA TRP A 20 21.54 -8.21 -5.22
C TRP A 20 21.02 -7.24 -6.29
N TRP A 21 20.28 -6.21 -5.88
CA TRP A 21 19.71 -5.17 -6.75
C TRP A 21 20.10 -3.76 -6.25
N ASN A 22 20.65 -2.93 -7.14
CA ASN A 22 21.00 -1.54 -6.84
C ASN A 22 19.76 -0.64 -7.03
N LEU A 23 18.79 -0.78 -6.13
CA LEU A 23 17.53 -0.04 -6.18
C LEU A 23 17.68 1.35 -5.54
N PRO A 24 17.13 2.43 -6.15
CA PRO A 24 17.13 3.73 -5.52
C PRO A 24 16.42 3.70 -4.15
N ALA A 25 16.99 4.35 -3.15
CA ALA A 25 16.42 4.37 -1.79
C ALA A 25 14.96 4.89 -1.76
N MET A 26 14.61 5.78 -2.68
CA MET A 26 13.24 6.28 -2.87
C MET A 26 12.23 5.20 -3.21
N TRP A 27 12.63 4.21 -4.01
CA TRP A 27 11.74 3.12 -4.40
C TRP A 27 11.38 2.28 -3.19
N ILE A 28 12.36 2.04 -2.32
CA ILE A 28 12.17 1.32 -1.06
C ILE A 28 11.20 2.10 -0.16
N GLN A 29 11.37 3.42 -0.02
CA GLN A 29 10.48 4.26 0.77
C GLN A 29 9.02 4.20 0.27
N VAL A 30 8.79 4.25 -1.04
CA VAL A 30 7.45 4.12 -1.66
C VAL A 30 6.82 2.76 -1.35
N LEU A 31 7.58 1.69 -1.54
CA LEU A 31 7.10 0.32 -1.30
C LEU A 31 6.74 0.11 0.18
N VAL A 32 7.58 0.58 1.10
CA VAL A 32 7.36 0.48 2.55
C VAL A 32 6.15 1.31 2.96
N PHE A 33 6.04 2.56 2.50
CA PHE A 33 4.91 3.43 2.81
C PHE A 33 3.57 2.80 2.39
N LEU A 34 3.49 2.33 1.14
CA LEU A 34 2.27 1.73 0.62
C LEU A 34 1.92 0.41 1.32
N PHE A 35 2.92 -0.39 1.69
CA PHE A 35 2.71 -1.61 2.45
C PHE A 35 2.15 -1.33 3.84
N VAL A 36 2.76 -0.41 4.58
CA VAL A 36 2.31 -0.04 5.93
C VAL A 36 0.90 0.55 5.87
N ALA A 37 0.63 1.42 4.89
CA ALA A 37 -0.72 1.95 4.66
C ALA A 37 -1.74 0.83 4.43
N MET A 38 -1.44 -0.13 3.56
CA MET A 38 -2.31 -1.29 3.32
C MET A 38 -2.53 -2.14 4.59
N LEU A 39 -1.48 -2.35 5.39
CA LEU A 39 -1.55 -3.17 6.59
C LEU A 39 -2.43 -2.51 7.66
N ILE A 40 -2.21 -1.21 7.91
CA ILE A 40 -3.00 -0.41 8.85
C ILE A 40 -4.47 -0.39 8.42
N ILE A 41 -4.75 -0.04 7.16
CA ILE A 41 -6.11 0.05 6.64
C ILE A 41 -6.80 -1.31 6.66
N GLY A 42 -6.13 -2.36 6.17
CA GLY A 42 -6.68 -3.71 6.12
C GLY A 42 -7.03 -4.26 7.50
N VAL A 43 -6.15 -4.09 8.50
CA VAL A 43 -6.43 -4.53 9.88
C VAL A 43 -7.58 -3.73 10.51
N ASN A 44 -7.61 -2.41 10.30
CA ASN A 44 -8.69 -1.56 10.82
C ASN A 44 -10.04 -1.92 10.21
N LEU A 45 -10.10 -2.15 8.89
CA LEU A 45 -11.32 -2.56 8.19
C LEU A 45 -11.83 -3.92 8.66
N LEU A 46 -10.94 -4.90 8.87
CA LEU A 46 -11.33 -6.21 9.41
C LEU A 46 -11.90 -6.10 10.84
N ARG A 47 -11.35 -5.21 11.66
CA ARG A 47 -11.86 -4.95 13.01
C ARG A 47 -13.26 -4.32 12.95
N ILE A 48 -13.44 -3.26 12.15
CA ILE A 48 -14.73 -2.56 12.00
C ILE A 48 -15.78 -3.51 11.43
N ARG A 49 -15.41 -4.37 10.46
CA ARG A 49 -16.32 -5.37 9.90
C ARG A 49 -16.90 -6.31 10.96
N LYS A 50 -16.10 -6.74 11.95
CA LYS A 50 -16.56 -7.62 13.03
C LYS A 50 -17.48 -6.90 14.01
N SER A 51 -17.21 -5.63 14.31
CA SER A 51 -17.96 -4.88 15.32
C SER A 51 -19.21 -4.22 14.78
N GLN A 52 -19.17 -3.67 13.56
CA GLN A 52 -20.25 -2.85 12.98
C GLN A 52 -20.29 -2.98 11.44
N PRO A 53 -20.93 -4.04 10.90
CA PRO A 53 -20.97 -4.27 9.45
C PRO A 53 -21.72 -3.19 8.67
N GLN A 54 -22.64 -2.48 9.32
CA GLN A 54 -23.50 -1.45 8.72
C GLN A 54 -22.70 -0.23 8.21
N ILE A 55 -21.63 0.14 8.91
CA ILE A 55 -20.78 1.30 8.59
C ILE A 55 -19.52 0.92 7.79
N PHE A 56 -19.36 -0.37 7.45
CA PHE A 56 -18.16 -0.87 6.78
C PHE A 56 -17.87 -0.11 5.48
N VAL A 57 -18.89 0.13 4.65
CA VAL A 57 -18.73 0.82 3.36
C VAL A 57 -18.25 2.26 3.54
N GLN A 58 -18.75 2.98 4.55
CA GLN A 58 -18.34 4.36 4.84
C GLN A 58 -16.88 4.42 5.28
N PHE A 59 -16.46 3.52 6.18
CA PHE A 59 -15.07 3.44 6.61
C PHE A 59 -14.13 2.95 5.51
N TYR A 60 -14.60 2.11 4.59
CA TYR A 60 -13.86 1.71 3.41
C TYR A 60 -13.60 2.91 2.48
N LEU A 61 -14.64 3.67 2.14
CA LEU A 61 -14.51 4.89 1.33
C LEU A 61 -13.60 5.92 2.01
N LEU A 62 -13.76 6.13 3.33
CA LEU A 62 -12.88 7.00 4.11
C LEU A 62 -11.43 6.53 4.05
N SER A 63 -11.18 5.22 4.14
CA SER A 63 -9.83 4.67 4.06
C SER A 63 -9.19 4.88 2.68
N ILE A 64 -9.96 4.76 1.58
CA ILE A 64 -9.49 5.07 0.24
C ILE A 64 -9.13 6.55 0.13
N ALA A 65 -9.99 7.44 0.63
CA ALA A 65 -9.74 8.88 0.61
C ALA A 65 -8.47 9.25 1.40
N LEU A 66 -8.30 8.69 2.60
CA LEU A 66 -7.10 8.88 3.42
C LEU A 66 -5.84 8.33 2.73
N LYS A 67 -5.94 7.15 2.10
CA LYS A 67 -4.82 6.54 1.35
C LYS A 67 -4.40 7.40 0.16
N MET A 68 -5.37 7.97 -0.56
CA MET A 68 -5.11 8.90 -1.66
C MET A 68 -4.46 10.19 -1.17
N LEU A 69 -5.01 10.83 -0.13
CA LEU A 69 -4.45 12.07 0.42
C LEU A 69 -3.04 11.88 0.99
N ALA A 70 -2.85 10.83 1.80
CA ALA A 70 -1.53 10.51 2.35
C ALA A 70 -0.54 10.14 1.25
N GLY A 71 -0.98 9.38 0.24
CA GLY A 71 -0.17 9.02 -0.91
C GLY A 71 0.25 10.21 -1.78
N LEU A 72 -0.66 11.14 -2.03
CA LEU A 72 -0.40 12.40 -2.75
C LEU A 72 0.60 13.28 -1.99
N ALA A 73 0.39 13.48 -0.69
CA ALA A 73 1.32 14.25 0.13
C ALA A 73 2.71 13.60 0.15
N PHE A 74 2.76 12.28 0.37
CA PHE A 74 4.01 11.53 0.42
C PHE A 74 4.80 11.62 -0.89
N ILE A 75 4.14 11.38 -2.03
CA ILE A 75 4.83 11.42 -3.33
C ILE A 75 5.25 12.85 -3.69
N PHE A 76 4.45 13.85 -3.31
CA PHE A 76 4.80 15.26 -3.50
C PHE A 76 6.11 15.61 -2.79
N PHE A 77 6.26 15.24 -1.50
CA PHE A 77 7.49 15.48 -0.75
C PHE A 77 8.70 14.73 -1.34
N LEU A 78 8.50 13.49 -1.79
CA LEU A 78 9.55 12.70 -2.42
C LEU A 78 10.06 13.30 -3.73
N ILE A 79 9.12 13.77 -4.57
CA ILE A 79 9.45 14.41 -5.85
C ILE A 79 10.10 15.78 -5.62
N TRP A 80 9.63 16.53 -4.63
CA TRP A 80 10.21 17.82 -4.25
C TRP A 80 11.67 17.69 -3.81
N ASP A 81 11.98 16.65 -3.04
CA ASP A 81 13.33 16.37 -2.53
C ASP A 81 14.28 15.92 -3.64
N ASN A 82 13.84 15.06 -4.58
CA ASN A 82 14.65 14.64 -5.73
C ASN A 82 13.87 14.65 -7.05
N PRO A 83 13.81 15.81 -7.74
CA PRO A 83 13.05 15.94 -8.98
C PRO A 83 13.62 15.11 -10.14
N VAL A 84 14.91 14.76 -10.10
CA VAL A 84 15.60 13.97 -11.14
C VAL A 84 14.94 12.59 -11.34
N GLN A 85 14.40 11.99 -10.28
CA GLN A 85 13.77 10.67 -10.32
C GLN A 85 12.23 10.74 -10.36
N ALA A 86 11.65 11.93 -10.48
CA ALA A 86 10.22 12.18 -10.27
C ALA A 86 9.31 11.26 -11.08
N ALA A 87 9.58 11.12 -12.38
CA ALA A 87 8.78 10.28 -13.27
C ALA A 87 8.82 8.80 -12.86
N SER A 88 10.00 8.29 -12.49
CA SER A 88 10.17 6.89 -12.08
C SER A 88 9.52 6.60 -10.73
N THR A 89 9.63 7.52 -9.76
CA THR A 89 8.98 7.43 -8.45
C THR A 89 7.45 7.49 -8.57
N ALA A 90 6.94 8.39 -9.42
CA ALA A 90 5.52 8.50 -9.74
C ALA A 90 4.94 7.22 -10.36
N ALA A 91 5.64 6.66 -11.36
CA ALA A 91 5.25 5.42 -11.99
C ALA A 91 5.23 4.25 -10.99
N LEU A 92 6.28 4.10 -10.19
CA LEU A 92 6.35 3.05 -9.16
C LEU A 92 5.21 3.18 -8.14
N PHE A 93 4.95 4.40 -7.65
CA PHE A 93 3.86 4.67 -6.72
C PHE A 93 2.52 4.26 -7.31
N LEU A 94 2.20 4.69 -8.54
CA LEU A 94 0.92 4.37 -9.19
C LEU A 94 0.74 2.86 -9.41
N ILE A 95 1.75 2.19 -9.96
CA ILE A 95 1.70 0.74 -10.21
C ILE A 95 1.50 -0.02 -8.90
N THR A 96 2.32 0.30 -7.89
CA THR A 96 2.28 -0.37 -6.59
C THR A 96 0.97 -0.08 -5.86
N TYR A 97 0.49 1.17 -5.91
CA TYR A 97 -0.78 1.58 -5.34
C TYR A 97 -1.94 0.77 -5.92
N ILE A 98 -1.99 0.60 -7.25
CA ILE A 98 -3.01 -0.20 -7.92
C ILE A 98 -2.92 -1.66 -7.47
N LEU A 99 -1.71 -2.24 -7.49
CA LEU A 99 -1.50 -3.65 -7.09
C LEU A 99 -1.97 -3.92 -5.66
N PHE A 100 -1.61 -3.07 -4.70
CA PHE A 100 -2.05 -3.23 -3.32
C PHE A 100 -3.55 -2.97 -3.15
N THR A 101 -4.13 -2.03 -3.90
CA THR A 101 -5.57 -1.75 -3.83
C THR A 101 -6.38 -2.92 -4.42
N VAL A 102 -5.94 -3.50 -5.54
CA VAL A 102 -6.54 -4.73 -6.08
C VAL A 102 -6.42 -5.88 -5.08
N ALA A 103 -5.24 -6.07 -4.49
CA ALA A 103 -5.05 -7.12 -3.49
C ALA A 103 -5.97 -6.91 -2.27
N GLU A 104 -6.05 -5.68 -1.76
CA GLU A 104 -6.95 -5.28 -0.66
C GLU A 104 -8.41 -5.62 -0.97
N VAL A 105 -8.91 -5.20 -2.14
CA VAL A 105 -10.28 -5.50 -2.58
C VAL A 105 -10.51 -7.00 -2.70
N VAL A 106 -9.61 -7.74 -3.36
CA VAL A 106 -9.72 -9.20 -3.52
C VAL A 106 -9.77 -9.90 -2.17
N TYR A 107 -8.97 -9.46 -1.20
CA TYR A 107 -8.98 -10.02 0.14
C TYR A 107 -10.27 -9.71 0.89
N LEU A 108 -10.74 -8.47 0.83
CA LEU A 108 -12.01 -8.09 1.44
C LEU A 108 -13.17 -8.90 0.85
N VAL A 109 -13.22 -9.06 -0.48
CA VAL A 109 -14.25 -9.85 -1.17
C VAL A 109 -14.16 -11.33 -0.80
N ARG A 110 -12.97 -11.94 -0.84
CA ARG A 110 -12.80 -13.38 -0.55
C ARG A 110 -13.04 -13.74 0.92
N THR A 111 -12.84 -12.79 1.83
CA THR A 111 -13.08 -13.00 3.26
C THR A 111 -14.44 -12.52 3.72
N SER A 112 -15.28 -12.00 2.82
CA SER A 112 -16.69 -11.70 3.07
C SER A 112 -17.50 -13.00 3.01
N PRO A 113 -18.19 -13.39 4.11
CA PRO A 113 -19.25 -14.38 4.01
C PRO A 113 -20.28 -13.85 3.02
N ARG A 114 -20.71 -14.67 2.06
CA ARG A 114 -21.90 -14.36 1.25
C ARG A 114 -23.02 -14.08 2.24
N GLN A 115 -23.47 -12.83 2.31
CA GLN A 115 -24.78 -12.52 2.88
C GLN A 115 -25.83 -12.88 1.86
#